data_AF-A0A7V6IUW6-F1
#
_entry.id   AF-A0A7V6IUW6-F1
#
_cell.length_a   1.000
_cell.length_b   1.000
_cell.length_c   1.000
_cell.angle_alpha   90.00
_cell.angle_beta   90.00
_cell.angle_gamma   90.00
#
_symmetry.space_group_name_H-M   'P 1'
#
loop_
_entity.id
_entity.type
_entity.pdbx_description
1 polymer ?
#
loop_
_entity_poly.entity_id
_entity_poly.type
_entity_poly.pdbx_seq_one_letter_code
_entity_poly.pdbx_strand_id
1 'polypeptide(L)'
;MKKIFLLLFLFLIFLSGCVSYEFGSKDLKEYEVEFIFINAGEEYRLDIHKQFENDNINISKYELISIDNDIATIKGEKIVGKNTGKTDIYATLYEKSSKEKYFKKVATIYVVNIQNLNEIKTIEDIQNIKEDGHYILKNDIDLSSINAWRPIEVFSGVFINPDGYKIQNLSVPSRESLLDYNGCNMGLFKLLKNAYIDGLILENVSIDVTDYNYDIAFVGGIASTIHYGVIRNCKVKGTLKSKHYAGGIVAMNTVGYILDCTFEGEIHTIGKEAKAGGITGSSLTTKKSGGKIENCNVNATVTSDHTAGGIVGALHEEENIFNSTFTGTVDGKVHQGNIIGIKN
;
A
#
# COMPACT_ATOMS: atom_id res chain seq x y z
N MET A 1 5.84 5.13 57.72
CA MET A 1 5.00 5.81 56.71
C MET A 1 5.76 5.89 55.38
N LYS A 2 5.42 5.03 54.42
CA LYS A 2 5.20 5.31 53.00
C LYS A 2 5.06 3.96 52.29
N LYS A 3 3.86 3.74 51.74
CA LYS A 3 3.44 2.53 51.02
C LYS A 3 4.15 2.50 49.66
N ILE A 4 4.67 1.34 49.26
CA ILE A 4 5.00 1.06 47.87
C ILE A 4 3.93 0.09 47.36
N PHE A 5 3.17 0.55 46.38
CA PHE A 5 2.16 -0.22 45.65
C PHE A 5 2.90 -1.05 44.60
N LEU A 6 2.83 -2.38 44.71
CA LEU A 6 3.32 -3.30 43.68
C LEU A 6 2.17 -3.55 42.69
N LEU A 7 2.34 -3.12 41.44
CA LEU A 7 1.39 -3.35 40.36
C LEU A 7 1.46 -4.82 39.92
N LEU A 8 0.35 -5.54 40.02
CA LEU A 8 0.18 -6.91 39.54
C LEU A 8 0.01 -6.88 38.01
N PHE A 9 0.96 -7.44 37.25
CA PHE A 9 0.74 -7.80 35.84
C PHE A 9 0.29 -9.26 35.77
N LEU A 10 -0.96 -9.46 35.34
CA LEU A 10 -1.58 -10.77 35.17
C LEU A 10 -1.07 -11.40 33.86
N PHE A 11 -0.16 -12.37 33.94
CA PHE A 11 0.20 -13.24 32.82
C PHE A 11 -0.83 -14.38 32.76
N LEU A 12 -1.70 -14.39 31.75
CA LEU A 12 -2.52 -15.57 31.46
C LEU A 12 -1.63 -16.63 30.79
N ILE A 13 -1.39 -17.70 31.52
CA ILE A 13 -0.73 -18.92 31.07
C ILE A 13 -1.78 -19.76 30.32
N PHE A 14 -1.61 -19.97 29.02
CA PHE A 14 -2.21 -21.11 28.34
C PHE A 14 -1.17 -22.24 28.26
N LEU A 15 -1.33 -23.22 29.15
CA LEU A 15 -0.69 -24.52 29.08
C LEU A 15 -1.52 -25.42 28.17
N SER A 16 -0.97 -25.84 27.02
CA SER A 16 -1.26 -27.18 26.47
C SER A 16 -0.16 -27.60 25.48
N GLY A 17 0.47 -28.74 25.76
CA GLY A 17 1.17 -29.59 24.79
C GLY A 17 2.46 -29.04 24.17
N CYS A 18 3.54 -28.95 24.94
CA CYS A 18 4.87 -28.72 24.38
C CYS A 18 5.36 -30.01 23.68
N VAL A 19 5.06 -30.16 22.39
CA VAL A 19 5.93 -30.91 21.48
C VAL A 19 7.06 -29.95 21.14
N SER A 20 8.25 -30.22 21.67
CA SER A 20 9.46 -29.50 21.29
C SER A 20 9.76 -29.77 19.82
N TYR A 21 9.38 -28.84 18.93
CA TYR A 21 9.91 -28.79 17.58
C TYR A 21 11.33 -28.22 17.68
N GLU A 22 12.33 -29.09 17.60
CA GLU A 22 13.70 -28.65 17.30
C GLU A 22 13.71 -28.06 15.89
N PHE A 23 13.63 -26.72 15.80
CA PHE A 23 13.85 -25.98 14.56
C PHE A 23 15.35 -25.94 14.25
N GLY A 24 15.85 -27.00 13.62
CA GLY A 24 17.03 -26.88 12.77
C GLY A 24 16.60 -26.28 11.43
N SER A 25 16.37 -24.97 11.34
CA SER A 25 15.95 -24.38 10.06
C SER A 25 17.16 -24.02 9.20
N LYS A 26 17.39 -24.80 8.15
CA LYS A 26 18.00 -24.27 6.94
C LYS A 26 17.09 -23.13 6.45
N ASP A 27 17.56 -21.90 6.51
CA ASP A 27 16.76 -20.76 6.07
C ASP A 27 16.51 -20.88 4.55
N LEU A 28 15.27 -21.17 4.16
CA LEU A 28 14.77 -20.92 2.80
C LEU A 28 14.77 -19.40 2.59
N LYS A 29 15.52 -18.91 1.59
CA LYS A 29 15.86 -17.47 1.45
C LYS A 29 15.42 -16.86 0.13
N GLU A 30 15.03 -17.66 -0.86
CA GLU A 30 14.87 -17.18 -2.23
C GLU A 30 13.43 -17.25 -2.77
N TYR A 31 12.46 -17.65 -1.96
CA TYR A 31 11.04 -17.66 -2.36
C TYR A 31 10.35 -16.30 -2.14
N GLU A 32 9.41 -15.97 -3.03
CA GLU A 32 8.56 -14.78 -2.94
C GLU A 32 7.15 -15.14 -2.44
N VAL A 33 6.61 -14.33 -1.52
CA VAL A 33 5.21 -14.45 -1.09
C VAL A 33 4.31 -13.91 -2.19
N GLU A 34 3.36 -14.72 -2.67
CA GLU A 34 2.40 -14.29 -3.71
C GLU A 34 1.32 -13.34 -3.15
N PHE A 35 0.92 -12.37 -3.96
CA PHE A 35 -0.23 -11.49 -3.68
C PHE A 35 -1.38 -11.89 -4.60
N ILE A 36 -2.46 -12.38 -3.99
CA ILE A 36 -3.60 -12.93 -4.72
C ILE A 36 -4.82 -12.06 -4.43
N PHE A 37 -5.56 -11.75 -5.49
CA PHE A 37 -6.77 -10.93 -5.45
C PHE A 37 -7.89 -11.77 -6.05
N ILE A 38 -8.90 -12.11 -5.25
CA ILE A 38 -10.01 -12.97 -5.66
C ILE A 38 -11.34 -12.44 -5.11
N ASN A 39 -12.43 -12.81 -5.74
CA ASN A 39 -13.78 -12.55 -5.24
C ASN A 39 -14.23 -13.65 -4.26
N ALA A 40 -15.24 -13.35 -3.46
CA ALA A 40 -15.94 -14.35 -2.66
C ALA A 40 -16.49 -15.48 -3.55
N GLY A 41 -16.19 -16.73 -3.16
CA GLY A 41 -16.56 -17.93 -3.91
C GLY A 41 -15.57 -18.35 -5.00
N GLU A 42 -14.63 -17.48 -5.39
CA GLU A 42 -13.56 -17.86 -6.32
C GLU A 42 -12.55 -18.79 -5.65
N GLU A 43 -11.98 -19.70 -6.45
CA GLU A 43 -10.97 -20.65 -6.03
C GLU A 43 -9.63 -20.31 -6.69
N TYR A 44 -8.55 -20.32 -5.92
CA TYR A 44 -7.18 -20.14 -6.40
C TYR A 44 -6.31 -21.33 -5.98
N ARG A 45 -5.35 -21.70 -6.82
CA ARG A 45 -4.35 -22.74 -6.52
C ARG A 45 -2.96 -22.15 -6.62
N LEU A 46 -2.21 -22.23 -5.54
CA LEU A 46 -0.79 -21.90 -5.51
C LEU A 46 0.03 -23.00 -6.18
N ASP A 47 1.02 -22.61 -6.97
CA ASP A 47 2.04 -23.54 -7.46
C ASP A 47 3.22 -23.58 -6.48
N ILE A 48 3.01 -24.31 -5.38
CA ILE A 48 4.00 -24.40 -4.30
C ILE A 48 5.32 -25.00 -4.78
N HIS A 49 5.29 -25.95 -5.72
CA HIS A 49 6.52 -26.54 -6.24
C HIS A 49 7.35 -25.52 -7.01
N LYS A 50 6.70 -24.70 -7.83
CA LYS A 50 7.35 -23.60 -8.54
C LYS A 50 7.85 -22.51 -7.59
N GLN A 51 7.05 -22.13 -6.60
CA GLN A 51 7.41 -21.08 -5.64
C GLN A 51 8.74 -21.36 -4.90
N PHE A 52 9.02 -22.63 -4.61
CA PHE A 52 10.22 -23.06 -3.88
C PHE A 52 11.25 -23.76 -4.80
N GLU A 53 11.16 -23.60 -6.12
CA GLU A 53 12.03 -24.31 -7.07
C GLU A 53 13.51 -23.94 -6.89
N ASN A 54 13.80 -22.74 -6.40
CA ASN A 54 15.16 -22.23 -6.17
C ASN A 54 15.72 -22.57 -4.77
N ASP A 55 14.89 -22.96 -3.81
CA ASP A 55 15.34 -23.20 -2.43
C ASP A 55 15.95 -24.60 -2.20
N ASN A 56 16.23 -25.36 -3.28
CA ASN A 56 16.82 -26.70 -3.25
C ASN A 56 16.13 -27.65 -2.24
N ILE A 57 14.80 -27.54 -2.15
CA ILE A 57 13.94 -28.37 -1.29
C ILE A 57 13.17 -29.36 -2.16
N ASN A 58 13.22 -30.65 -1.80
CA ASN A 58 12.42 -31.69 -2.47
C ASN A 58 11.10 -31.89 -1.74
N ILE A 59 10.10 -31.08 -2.08
CA ILE A 59 8.77 -31.11 -1.45
C ILE A 59 8.05 -32.39 -1.87
N SER A 60 7.74 -33.26 -0.90
CA SER A 60 6.98 -34.50 -1.14
C SER A 60 5.47 -34.32 -1.02
N LYS A 61 5.06 -33.39 -0.16
CA LYS A 61 3.68 -32.98 0.13
C LYS A 61 3.73 -31.58 0.72
N TYR A 62 2.64 -30.83 0.59
CA TYR A 62 2.41 -29.64 1.39
C TYR A 62 0.97 -29.61 1.93
N GLU A 63 0.77 -28.82 2.98
CA GLU A 63 -0.54 -28.55 3.57
C GLU A 63 -0.69 -27.05 3.76
N LEU A 64 -1.78 -26.48 3.24
CA LEU A 64 -2.08 -25.06 3.36
C LEU A 64 -2.99 -24.80 4.56
N ILE A 65 -2.76 -23.66 5.22
CA ILE A 65 -3.66 -23.11 6.22
C ILE A 65 -3.88 -21.63 5.95
N SER A 66 -5.10 -21.16 6.17
CA SER A 66 -5.42 -19.74 6.26
C SER A 66 -5.36 -19.29 7.71
N ILE A 67 -4.76 -18.12 7.97
CA ILE A 67 -4.76 -17.50 9.30
C ILE A 67 -6.17 -17.03 9.70
N ASP A 68 -6.99 -16.65 8.72
CA ASP A 68 -8.37 -16.21 8.90
C ASP A 68 -9.27 -16.93 7.90
N ASN A 69 -9.99 -17.94 8.41
CA ASN A 69 -10.92 -18.75 7.63
C ASN A 69 -12.23 -18.04 7.29
N ASP A 70 -12.55 -16.92 7.96
CA ASP A 70 -13.72 -16.11 7.65
C ASP A 70 -13.46 -15.28 6.38
N ILE A 71 -12.20 -14.96 6.07
CA ILE A 71 -11.80 -14.24 4.85
C ILE A 71 -11.54 -15.21 3.70
N ALA A 72 -10.72 -16.24 3.92
CA ALA A 72 -10.47 -17.29 2.91
C ALA A 72 -10.23 -18.64 3.59
N THR A 73 -10.77 -19.72 3.03
CA THR A 73 -10.63 -21.06 3.60
C THR A 73 -9.89 -22.00 2.64
N ILE A 74 -9.28 -23.05 3.20
CA ILE A 74 -8.55 -24.06 2.43
C ILE A 74 -9.44 -25.28 2.19
N LYS A 75 -9.58 -25.69 0.92
CA LYS A 75 -10.24 -26.93 0.50
C LYS A 75 -9.28 -27.78 -0.32
N GLY A 76 -8.61 -28.72 0.35
CA GLY A 76 -7.49 -29.46 -0.24
C GLY A 76 -6.33 -28.51 -0.53
N GLU A 77 -5.95 -28.36 -1.79
CA GLU A 77 -4.89 -27.43 -2.23
C GLU A 77 -5.45 -26.10 -2.77
N LYS A 78 -6.77 -25.89 -2.66
CA LYS A 78 -7.44 -24.68 -3.14
C LYS A 78 -7.66 -23.70 -2.01
N ILE A 79 -7.38 -22.43 -2.26
CA ILE A 79 -7.79 -21.29 -1.45
C ILE A 79 -9.14 -20.82 -1.99
N VAL A 80 -10.14 -20.67 -1.13
CA VAL A 80 -11.49 -20.24 -1.52
C VAL A 80 -11.85 -18.95 -0.79
N GLY A 81 -12.12 -17.88 -1.55
CA GLY A 81 -12.53 -16.59 -1.00
C GLY A 81 -13.89 -16.67 -0.30
N LYS A 82 -14.05 -15.95 0.81
CA LYS A 82 -15.27 -15.93 1.64
C LYS A 82 -15.82 -14.53 1.86
N ASN A 83 -15.19 -13.74 2.71
CA ASN A 83 -15.63 -12.39 3.05
C ASN A 83 -14.60 -11.36 2.67
N THR A 84 -15.03 -10.11 2.50
CA THR A 84 -14.12 -9.01 2.21
C THR A 84 -13.06 -8.89 3.30
N GLY A 85 -11.79 -8.80 2.90
CA GLY A 85 -10.71 -8.63 3.85
C GLY A 85 -9.37 -9.12 3.29
N LYS A 86 -8.39 -9.22 4.20
CA LYS A 86 -7.03 -9.68 3.94
C LYS A 86 -6.69 -10.84 4.88
N THR A 87 -6.13 -11.91 4.35
CA THR A 87 -5.59 -13.01 5.16
C THR A 87 -4.29 -13.56 4.57
N ASP A 88 -3.45 -14.14 5.42
CA ASP A 88 -2.22 -14.79 5.01
C ASP A 88 -2.40 -16.31 4.93
N ILE A 89 -1.80 -16.92 3.91
CA ILE A 89 -1.75 -18.36 3.74
C ILE A 89 -0.35 -18.85 4.10
N TYR A 90 -0.31 -19.88 4.94
CA TYR A 90 0.91 -20.58 5.30
C TYR A 90 0.89 -21.99 4.74
N ALA A 91 2.07 -22.48 4.34
CA ALA A 91 2.28 -23.85 3.94
C ALA A 91 3.18 -24.56 4.95
N THR A 92 2.80 -25.79 5.30
CA THR A 92 3.72 -26.77 5.87
C THR A 92 4.28 -27.61 4.73
N LEU A 93 5.58 -27.46 4.43
CA LEU A 93 6.27 -28.20 3.38
C LEU A 93 6.96 -29.42 4.00
N TYR A 94 6.77 -30.60 3.40
CA TYR A 94 7.36 -31.85 3.85
C TYR A 94 8.53 -32.25 2.96
N GLU A 95 9.76 -32.09 3.43
CA GLU A 95 10.97 -32.39 2.65
C GLU A 95 11.25 -33.90 2.61
N LYS A 96 11.36 -34.46 1.41
CA LYS A 96 11.49 -35.90 1.18
C LYS A 96 12.81 -36.48 1.74
N SER A 97 13.90 -35.75 1.57
CA SER A 97 15.26 -36.26 1.82
C SER A 97 15.62 -36.26 3.30
N SER A 98 15.38 -35.14 3.97
CA SER A 98 15.71 -34.93 5.39
C SER A 98 14.60 -35.39 6.34
N LYS A 99 13.35 -35.50 5.83
CA LYS A 99 12.11 -35.62 6.63
C LYS A 99 11.82 -34.38 7.49
N GLU A 100 12.48 -33.25 7.23
CA GLU A 100 12.20 -31.99 7.89
C GLU A 100 10.87 -31.37 7.42
N LYS A 101 10.35 -30.46 8.23
CA LYS A 101 9.14 -29.69 7.94
C LYS A 101 9.45 -28.20 7.99
N TYR A 102 8.94 -27.48 7.01
CA TYR A 102 9.10 -26.03 6.92
C TYR A 102 7.74 -25.36 6.99
N PHE A 103 7.56 -24.43 7.93
CA PHE A 103 6.34 -23.62 8.04
C PHE A 103 6.62 -22.22 7.52
N LYS A 104 6.03 -21.85 6.38
CA LYS A 104 6.33 -20.60 5.66
C LYS A 104 5.06 -19.92 5.19
N LYS A 105 5.03 -18.59 5.28
CA LYS A 105 4.00 -17.77 4.62
C LYS A 105 4.23 -17.87 3.12
N VAL A 106 3.22 -18.28 2.36
CA VAL A 106 3.31 -18.50 0.91
C VAL A 106 2.47 -17.50 0.12
N ALA A 107 1.43 -16.93 0.72
CA ALA A 107 0.64 -15.89 0.07
C ALA A 107 0.01 -14.91 1.06
N THR A 108 -0.31 -13.73 0.56
CA THR A 108 -1.30 -12.82 1.13
C THR A 108 -2.47 -12.74 0.15
N ILE A 109 -3.68 -12.98 0.65
CA ILE A 109 -4.92 -12.98 -0.13
C ILE A 109 -5.75 -11.76 0.24
N TYR A 110 -6.19 -11.03 -0.76
CA TYR A 110 -7.24 -10.03 -0.65
C TYR A 110 -8.50 -10.60 -1.28
N VAL A 111 -9.56 -10.67 -0.48
CA VAL A 111 -10.85 -11.16 -0.93
C VAL A 111 -11.81 -9.98 -1.00
N VAL A 112 -12.59 -9.92 -2.07
CA VAL A 112 -13.69 -8.96 -2.23
C VAL A 112 -15.01 -9.71 -2.29
N ASN A 113 -15.90 -9.44 -1.34
CA ASN A 113 -17.31 -9.80 -1.44
C ASN A 113 -18.12 -8.54 -1.73
N ILE A 114 -18.44 -8.31 -3.02
CA ILE A 114 -19.15 -7.10 -3.47
C ILE A 114 -20.50 -6.91 -2.75
N GLN A 115 -21.17 -8.01 -2.36
CA GLN A 115 -22.46 -7.95 -1.66
C GLN A 115 -22.36 -7.37 -0.25
N ASN A 116 -21.16 -7.34 0.34
CA ASN A 116 -20.91 -6.88 1.71
C ASN A 116 -20.17 -5.53 1.75
N LEU A 117 -20.10 -4.81 0.63
CA LEU A 117 -19.45 -3.50 0.56
C LEU A 117 -20.47 -2.38 0.76
N ASN A 118 -20.06 -1.33 1.47
CA ASN A 118 -20.83 -0.10 1.60
C ASN A 118 -20.68 0.73 0.31
N GLU A 119 -21.78 1.19 -0.25
CA GLU A 119 -21.74 1.99 -1.47
C GLU A 119 -21.35 3.44 -1.16
N ILE A 120 -20.51 4.03 -1.99
CA ILE A 120 -20.19 5.46 -2.00
C ILE A 120 -20.84 6.07 -3.24
N LYS A 121 -21.76 7.03 -3.02
CA LYS A 121 -22.51 7.70 -4.09
C LYS A 121 -22.46 9.22 -4.00
N THR A 122 -22.08 9.75 -2.85
CA THR A 122 -22.10 11.18 -2.53
C THR A 122 -20.80 11.62 -1.85
N ILE A 123 -20.61 12.94 -1.76
CA ILE A 123 -19.51 13.54 -1.00
C ILE A 123 -19.60 13.15 0.48
N GLU A 124 -20.82 13.13 1.03
CA GLU A 124 -21.07 12.76 2.42
C GLU A 124 -20.63 11.31 2.71
N ASP A 125 -20.84 10.39 1.77
CA ASP A 125 -20.38 9.00 1.91
C ASP A 125 -18.85 8.92 2.03
N ILE A 126 -18.12 9.65 1.17
CA ILE A 126 -16.65 9.71 1.24
C ILE A 126 -16.18 10.31 2.57
N GLN A 127 -16.78 11.42 3.00
CA GLN A 127 -16.41 12.09 4.25
C GLN A 127 -16.69 11.23 5.50
N ASN A 128 -17.63 10.28 5.40
CA ASN A 128 -18.02 9.39 6.50
C ASN A 128 -17.35 8.00 6.45
N ILE A 129 -16.38 7.79 5.55
CA ILE A 129 -15.58 6.55 5.50
C ILE A 129 -15.01 6.25 6.88
N LYS A 130 -15.20 5.00 7.32
CA LYS A 130 -14.66 4.46 8.56
C LYS A 130 -13.31 3.81 8.28
N GLU A 131 -12.44 3.84 9.28
CA GLU A 131 -11.05 3.36 9.16
C GLU A 131 -10.98 1.91 8.65
N ASP A 132 -11.81 1.01 9.16
CA ASP A 132 -11.84 -0.41 8.82
C ASP A 132 -12.96 -0.78 7.83
N GLY A 133 -13.70 0.22 7.32
CA GLY A 133 -14.84 -0.01 6.45
C GLY A 133 -14.46 -0.55 5.07
N HIS A 134 -15.38 -1.28 4.46
CA HIS A 134 -15.22 -1.81 3.10
C HIS A 134 -16.21 -1.13 2.15
N TYR A 135 -15.73 -0.61 1.03
CA TYR A 135 -16.45 0.32 0.17
C TYR A 135 -16.34 -0.01 -1.31
N ILE A 136 -17.41 0.31 -2.04
CA ILE A 136 -17.47 0.28 -3.50
C ILE A 136 -17.97 1.62 -4.04
N LEU A 137 -17.25 2.21 -4.99
CA LEU A 137 -17.70 3.43 -5.66
C LEU A 137 -18.86 3.10 -6.61
N LYS A 138 -19.97 3.84 -6.50
CA LYS A 138 -21.20 3.60 -7.28
C LYS A 138 -21.76 4.85 -7.96
N ASN A 139 -21.00 5.94 -7.95
CA ASN A 139 -21.33 7.16 -8.68
C ASN A 139 -20.06 8.00 -8.87
N ASP A 140 -20.07 8.87 -9.89
CA ASP A 140 -19.09 9.95 -9.96
C ASP A 140 -19.31 10.92 -8.79
N ILE A 141 -18.20 11.37 -8.18
CA ILE A 141 -18.21 12.29 -7.04
C ILE A 141 -17.47 13.56 -7.42
N ASP A 142 -18.17 14.68 -7.48
CA ASP A 142 -17.57 15.99 -7.70
C ASP A 142 -17.32 16.70 -6.37
N LEU A 143 -16.04 16.94 -6.04
CA LEU A 143 -15.63 17.62 -4.81
C LEU A 143 -15.52 19.14 -4.95
N SER A 144 -15.98 19.75 -6.06
CA SER A 144 -15.85 21.20 -6.30
C SER A 144 -16.56 22.08 -5.27
N SER A 145 -17.55 21.54 -4.54
CA SER A 145 -18.23 22.23 -3.44
C SER A 145 -17.40 22.26 -2.14
N ILE A 146 -16.31 21.50 -2.08
CA ILE A 146 -15.37 21.45 -0.96
C ILE A 146 -14.22 22.42 -1.22
N ASN A 147 -14.22 23.56 -0.52
CA ASN A 147 -13.20 24.61 -0.68
C ASN A 147 -11.77 24.12 -0.40
N ALA A 148 -11.61 23.26 0.60
CA ALA A 148 -10.34 22.64 0.93
C ALA A 148 -10.58 21.24 1.48
N TRP A 149 -10.08 20.25 0.78
CA TRP A 149 -10.23 18.85 1.15
C TRP A 149 -9.57 18.57 2.49
N ARG A 150 -10.26 17.85 3.36
CA ARG A 150 -9.69 17.27 4.58
C ARG A 150 -9.46 15.78 4.29
N PRO A 151 -8.21 15.31 4.29
CA PRO A 151 -7.92 13.90 4.03
C PRO A 151 -8.63 12.98 5.01
N ILE A 152 -9.06 11.81 4.52
CA ILE A 152 -9.53 10.73 5.40
C ILE A 152 -8.33 10.26 6.23
N GLU A 153 -8.41 10.37 7.55
CA GLU A 153 -7.27 10.25 8.47
C GLU A 153 -6.48 8.94 8.33
N VAL A 154 -7.11 7.82 8.67
CA VAL A 154 -6.52 6.48 8.55
C VAL A 154 -7.53 5.59 7.89
N PHE A 155 -7.08 4.80 6.92
CA PHE A 155 -7.88 3.78 6.27
C PHE A 155 -7.09 2.48 6.20
N SER A 156 -7.73 1.39 6.61
CA SER A 156 -7.21 0.03 6.68
C SER A 156 -8.13 -1.01 6.04
N GLY A 157 -9.30 -0.56 5.56
CA GLY A 157 -10.28 -1.41 4.90
C GLY A 157 -10.02 -1.61 3.40
N VAL A 158 -11.11 -1.81 2.66
CA VAL A 158 -11.09 -2.10 1.23
C VAL A 158 -11.87 -1.01 0.51
N PHE A 159 -11.32 -0.43 -0.56
CA PHE A 159 -12.05 0.52 -1.41
C PHE A 159 -11.79 0.19 -2.87
N ILE A 160 -12.84 -0.29 -3.53
CA ILE A 160 -12.79 -0.67 -4.94
C ILE A 160 -13.69 0.21 -5.81
N ASN A 161 -13.31 0.32 -7.09
CA ASN A 161 -14.09 0.98 -8.12
C ASN A 161 -14.06 0.12 -9.40
N PRO A 162 -14.80 -1.00 -9.43
CA PRO A 162 -14.80 -1.89 -10.58
C PRO A 162 -15.53 -1.29 -11.79
N ASP A 163 -16.40 -0.31 -11.56
CA ASP A 163 -17.27 0.28 -12.57
C ASP A 163 -16.67 1.53 -13.24
N GLY A 164 -15.48 1.98 -12.79
CA GLY A 164 -14.74 3.08 -13.42
C GLY A 164 -15.31 4.49 -13.17
N TYR A 165 -16.04 4.67 -12.07
CA TYR A 165 -16.50 5.99 -11.62
C TYR A 165 -15.32 6.90 -11.21
N LYS A 166 -15.54 8.21 -11.21
CA LYS A 166 -14.51 9.21 -10.97
C LYS A 166 -14.76 9.96 -9.69
N ILE A 167 -13.69 10.30 -8.97
CA ILE A 167 -13.70 11.33 -7.93
C ILE A 167 -12.95 12.53 -8.50
N GLN A 168 -13.64 13.65 -8.63
CA GLN A 168 -13.17 14.82 -9.39
C GLN A 168 -13.00 16.04 -8.49
N ASN A 169 -12.13 16.96 -8.92
CA ASN A 169 -12.00 18.30 -8.34
C ASN A 169 -11.57 18.33 -6.86
N LEU A 170 -10.78 17.34 -6.42
CA LEU A 170 -10.15 17.38 -5.10
C LEU A 170 -9.18 18.55 -5.04
N SER A 171 -9.45 19.55 -4.19
CA SER A 171 -8.61 20.74 -4.07
C SER A 171 -8.14 21.03 -2.64
N VAL A 172 -6.87 21.41 -2.51
CA VAL A 172 -6.28 22.06 -1.33
C VAL A 172 -5.46 23.24 -1.86
N PRO A 173 -6.03 24.46 -1.94
CA PRO A 173 -5.38 25.59 -2.62
C PRO A 173 -4.11 26.11 -1.93
N SER A 174 -4.05 26.00 -0.60
CA SER A 174 -2.94 26.46 0.22
C SER A 174 -3.02 25.87 1.62
N ARG A 175 -1.93 25.92 2.39
CA ARG A 175 -1.95 25.60 3.82
C ARG A 175 -2.90 26.50 4.60
N GLU A 176 -3.04 27.77 4.22
CA GLU A 176 -3.96 28.71 4.88
C GLU A 176 -5.42 28.23 4.83
N SER A 177 -5.78 27.37 3.87
CA SER A 177 -7.11 26.76 3.80
C SER A 177 -7.35 25.62 4.80
N LEU A 178 -6.32 25.24 5.57
CA LEU A 178 -6.26 24.08 6.49
C LEU A 178 -5.93 24.47 7.95
N LEU A 179 -6.20 25.70 8.39
CA LEU A 179 -5.75 26.19 9.73
C LEU A 179 -6.28 25.35 10.92
N ASP A 180 -7.41 24.69 10.75
CA ASP A 180 -8.02 23.74 11.70
C ASP A 180 -7.42 22.32 11.66
N TYR A 181 -6.64 22.00 10.62
CA TYR A 181 -6.03 20.69 10.44
C TYR A 181 -4.57 20.67 10.91
N ASN A 182 -4.22 19.72 11.76
CA ASN A 182 -2.86 19.60 12.28
C ASN A 182 -1.98 18.77 11.32
N GLY A 183 -0.90 19.38 10.81
CA GLY A 183 0.02 18.78 9.85
C GLY A 183 -0.29 19.08 8.37
N CYS A 184 0.50 18.49 7.46
CA CYS A 184 0.40 18.66 6.01
C CYS A 184 0.57 17.36 5.23
N ASN A 185 -0.19 16.36 5.66
CA ASN A 185 -0.25 15.05 5.02
C ASN A 185 -1.51 14.99 4.18
N MET A 186 -1.37 15.13 2.86
CA MET A 186 -2.46 15.38 1.91
C MET A 186 -2.61 14.26 0.88
N GLY A 187 -3.85 14.11 0.45
CA GLY A 187 -4.35 13.16 -0.54
C GLY A 187 -5.84 12.92 -0.30
N LEU A 188 -6.47 12.02 -1.05
CA LEU A 188 -7.81 11.55 -0.68
C LEU A 188 -7.78 10.98 0.75
N PHE A 189 -6.76 10.18 1.03
CA PHE A 189 -6.39 9.67 2.35
C PHE A 189 -5.15 10.37 2.90
N LYS A 190 -5.03 10.45 4.22
CA LYS A 190 -3.75 10.75 4.87
C LYS A 190 -2.92 9.47 4.94
N LEU A 191 -3.39 8.45 5.65
CA LEU A 191 -2.67 7.20 5.83
C LEU A 191 -3.47 5.99 5.37
N LEU A 192 -2.88 5.21 4.48
CA LEU A 192 -3.32 3.84 4.17
C LEU A 192 -2.50 2.87 5.03
N LYS A 193 -3.15 2.05 5.85
CA LYS A 193 -2.48 1.09 6.75
C LYS A 193 -3.03 -0.31 6.51
N ASN A 194 -2.26 -1.16 5.82
CA ASN A 194 -2.74 -2.47 5.35
C ASN A 194 -4.01 -2.43 4.47
N ALA A 195 -4.36 -1.26 3.91
CA ALA A 195 -5.55 -1.09 3.10
C ALA A 195 -5.41 -1.76 1.72
N TYR A 196 -6.55 -2.04 1.09
CA TYR A 196 -6.64 -2.44 -0.31
C TYR A 196 -7.43 -1.42 -1.10
N ILE A 197 -6.75 -0.74 -2.03
CA ILE A 197 -7.31 0.26 -2.93
C ILE A 197 -7.22 -0.28 -4.36
N ASP A 198 -8.34 -0.35 -5.07
CA ASP A 198 -8.41 -0.91 -6.42
C ASP A 198 -9.28 -0.07 -7.35
N GLY A 199 -8.73 0.34 -8.49
CA GLY A 199 -9.50 0.97 -9.56
C GLY A 199 -9.89 2.43 -9.33
N LEU A 200 -9.39 3.10 -8.29
CA LEU A 200 -9.75 4.50 -8.04
C LEU A 200 -9.25 5.41 -9.18
N ILE A 201 -10.14 6.30 -9.64
CA ILE A 201 -9.85 7.28 -10.67
C ILE A 201 -10.06 8.68 -10.08
N LEU A 202 -8.96 9.41 -9.86
CA LEU A 202 -8.97 10.81 -9.43
C LEU A 202 -8.68 11.72 -10.62
N GLU A 203 -9.57 12.65 -10.92
CA GLU A 203 -9.37 13.64 -11.99
C GLU A 203 -9.41 15.07 -11.45
N ASN A 204 -8.61 15.95 -12.06
CA ASN A 204 -8.49 17.35 -11.66
C ASN A 204 -8.13 17.52 -10.17
N VAL A 205 -7.15 16.76 -9.70
CA VAL A 205 -6.58 16.92 -8.36
C VAL A 205 -5.69 18.18 -8.34
N SER A 206 -5.86 19.06 -7.37
CA SER A 206 -5.03 20.25 -7.20
C SER A 206 -4.70 20.46 -5.74
N ILE A 207 -3.48 20.09 -5.34
CA ILE A 207 -3.00 20.24 -3.96
C ILE A 207 -1.76 21.12 -3.99
N ASP A 208 -1.80 22.25 -3.27
CA ASP A 208 -0.65 23.10 -3.03
C ASP A 208 -0.53 23.40 -1.53
N VAL A 209 0.54 22.89 -0.92
CA VAL A 209 0.89 23.16 0.48
C VAL A 209 2.36 23.60 0.60
N THR A 210 2.88 24.27 -0.44
CA THR A 210 4.24 24.81 -0.45
C THR A 210 4.42 25.95 0.56
N ASP A 211 3.35 26.63 0.93
CA ASP A 211 3.28 27.68 1.94
C ASP A 211 3.30 27.16 3.40
N TYR A 212 3.43 25.84 3.62
CA TYR A 212 3.46 25.28 4.97
C TYR A 212 4.71 25.73 5.75
N ASN A 213 4.56 26.58 6.76
CA ASN A 213 5.71 27.21 7.42
C ASN A 213 6.37 26.40 8.55
N TYR A 214 5.75 25.31 9.02
CA TYR A 214 6.25 24.56 10.17
C TYR A 214 7.26 23.48 9.75
N ASP A 215 6.76 22.34 9.25
CA ASP A 215 7.51 21.09 9.08
C ASP A 215 7.48 20.57 7.63
N ILE A 216 7.61 19.25 7.50
CA ILE A 216 7.55 18.44 6.29
C ILE A 216 6.09 18.22 5.91
N ALA A 217 5.78 18.42 4.63
CA ALA A 217 4.52 18.03 4.00
C ALA A 217 4.72 16.79 3.13
N PHE A 218 3.67 15.97 3.08
CA PHE A 218 3.60 14.76 2.28
C PHE A 218 2.35 14.85 1.43
N VAL A 219 2.49 14.93 0.11
CA VAL A 219 1.36 15.04 -0.82
C VAL A 219 1.35 13.85 -1.76
N GLY A 220 0.30 13.05 -1.70
CA GLY A 220 0.01 12.05 -2.73
C GLY A 220 -1.40 12.21 -3.27
N GLY A 221 -1.64 11.86 -4.53
CA GLY A 221 -2.99 11.94 -5.09
C GLY A 221 -3.99 11.08 -4.31
N ILE A 222 -3.65 9.81 -4.11
CA ILE A 222 -4.49 8.86 -3.35
C ILE A 222 -4.24 8.99 -1.86
N ALA A 223 -2.97 8.96 -1.42
CA ALA A 223 -2.66 9.06 0.00
C ALA A 223 -1.35 9.78 0.27
N SER A 224 -1.20 10.44 1.42
CA SER A 224 0.13 10.95 1.80
C SER A 224 1.09 9.78 1.98
N THR A 225 0.65 8.74 2.68
CA THR A 225 1.51 7.62 3.08
C THR A 225 0.76 6.30 2.98
N ILE A 226 1.46 5.26 2.54
CA ILE A 226 1.03 3.87 2.67
C ILE A 226 1.99 3.08 3.57
N HIS A 227 1.45 2.44 4.60
CA HIS A 227 2.14 1.54 5.52
C HIS A 227 1.56 0.14 5.34
N TYR A 228 2.24 -0.68 4.55
CA TYR A 228 1.70 -1.96 4.06
C TYR A 228 0.38 -1.80 3.30
N GLY A 229 0.00 -2.84 2.55
CA GLY A 229 -1.23 -2.84 1.77
C GLY A 229 -0.96 -2.70 0.28
N VAL A 230 -2.02 -2.49 -0.49
CA VAL A 230 -2.00 -2.52 -1.95
C VAL A 230 -2.80 -1.34 -2.49
N ILE A 231 -2.19 -0.61 -3.42
CA ILE A 231 -2.87 0.31 -4.33
C ILE A 231 -2.67 -0.25 -5.72
N ARG A 232 -3.76 -0.56 -6.42
CA ARG A 232 -3.65 -1.12 -7.76
C ARG A 232 -4.69 -0.59 -8.74
N ASN A 233 -4.36 -0.66 -10.03
CA ASN A 233 -5.25 -0.23 -11.12
C ASN A 233 -5.77 1.21 -10.98
N CYS A 234 -5.08 2.06 -10.23
CA CYS A 234 -5.56 3.40 -9.94
C CYS A 234 -5.01 4.42 -10.94
N LYS A 235 -5.78 5.48 -11.19
CA LYS A 235 -5.37 6.60 -12.03
C LYS A 235 -5.53 7.91 -11.28
N VAL A 236 -4.51 8.75 -11.32
CA VAL A 236 -4.56 10.11 -10.80
C VAL A 236 -4.17 11.09 -11.90
N LYS A 237 -4.96 12.14 -12.08
CA LYS A 237 -4.63 13.28 -12.93
C LYS A 237 -4.68 14.58 -12.13
N GLY A 238 -3.57 15.32 -12.05
CA GLY A 238 -3.55 16.57 -11.29
C GLY A 238 -2.21 17.26 -11.12
N THR A 239 -2.23 18.34 -10.34
CA THR A 239 -1.06 19.13 -9.94
C THR A 239 -0.85 19.00 -8.44
N LEU A 240 0.31 18.49 -8.04
CA LEU A 240 0.67 18.20 -6.66
C LEU A 240 1.91 19.00 -6.26
N LYS A 241 1.76 19.94 -5.34
CA LYS A 241 2.84 20.80 -4.86
C LYS A 241 2.99 20.65 -3.34
N SER A 242 4.20 20.30 -2.92
CA SER A 242 4.49 19.94 -1.53
C SER A 242 5.74 20.62 -1.01
N LYS A 243 5.76 20.91 0.29
CA LYS A 243 7.00 21.17 1.02
C LYS A 243 7.61 19.83 1.42
N HIS A 244 8.66 19.39 0.71
CA HIS A 244 9.39 18.12 0.83
C HIS A 244 8.91 16.95 -0.04
N TYR A 245 7.89 16.18 0.34
CA TYR A 245 7.62 14.89 -0.32
C TYR A 245 6.36 14.98 -1.17
N ALA A 246 6.46 14.59 -2.43
CA ALA A 246 5.29 14.40 -3.28
C ALA A 246 5.41 13.21 -4.22
N GLY A 247 4.30 12.51 -4.43
CA GLY A 247 4.17 11.56 -5.51
C GLY A 247 2.77 11.48 -6.10
N GLY A 248 2.67 11.09 -7.37
CA GLY A 248 1.38 11.09 -8.06
C GLY A 248 0.33 10.19 -7.43
N ILE A 249 0.76 9.07 -6.85
CA ILE A 249 -0.11 8.09 -6.17
C ILE A 249 -0.01 8.25 -4.66
N VAL A 250 1.21 8.13 -4.11
CA VAL A 250 1.50 8.37 -2.69
C VAL A 250 2.73 9.23 -2.50
N ALA A 251 2.87 9.97 -1.40
CA ALA A 251 4.12 10.71 -1.15
C ALA A 251 5.22 9.79 -0.60
N MET A 252 4.85 8.88 0.29
CA MET A 252 5.76 7.94 0.95
C MET A 252 5.19 6.52 0.93
N ASN A 253 5.95 5.59 0.35
CA ASN A 253 5.64 4.17 0.34
C ASN A 253 6.50 3.45 1.39
N THR A 254 5.88 2.94 2.44
CA THR A 254 6.54 2.13 3.47
C THR A 254 5.99 0.71 3.37
N VAL A 255 6.70 -0.15 2.63
CA VAL A 255 6.36 -1.59 2.50
C VAL A 255 5.00 -1.84 1.80
N GLY A 256 4.51 -0.90 0.98
CA GLY A 256 3.30 -1.03 0.18
C GLY A 256 3.55 -1.56 -1.23
N TYR A 257 2.50 -2.10 -1.83
CA TYR A 257 2.48 -2.53 -3.24
C TYR A 257 1.71 -1.48 -4.06
N ILE A 258 2.38 -0.90 -5.05
CA ILE A 258 1.78 0.04 -6.00
C ILE A 258 1.88 -0.59 -7.39
N LEU A 259 0.75 -1.08 -7.89
CA LEU A 259 0.69 -1.97 -9.06
C LEU A 259 -0.21 -1.35 -10.13
N ASP A 260 0.20 -1.39 -11.39
CA ASP A 260 -0.68 -1.02 -12.52
C ASP A 260 -1.29 0.40 -12.38
N CYS A 261 -0.57 1.32 -11.75
CA CYS A 261 -1.06 2.67 -11.46
C CYS A 261 -0.59 3.69 -12.51
N THR A 262 -1.42 4.70 -12.77
CA THR A 262 -1.09 5.77 -13.71
C THR A 262 -1.15 7.15 -13.05
N PHE A 263 -0.15 7.98 -13.30
CA PHE A 263 -0.19 9.41 -12.97
C PHE A 263 -0.01 10.29 -14.21
N GLU A 264 -0.82 11.33 -14.33
CA GLU A 264 -0.71 12.37 -15.36
C GLU A 264 -0.76 13.77 -14.73
N GLY A 265 0.22 14.62 -15.01
CA GLY A 265 0.17 16.04 -14.61
C GLY A 265 1.49 16.61 -14.12
N GLU A 266 1.46 17.35 -13.01
CA GLU A 266 2.62 18.09 -12.50
C GLU A 266 2.90 17.75 -11.04
N ILE A 267 4.17 17.55 -10.71
CA ILE A 267 4.66 17.42 -9.35
C ILE A 267 5.75 18.47 -9.13
N HIS A 268 5.63 19.21 -8.03
CA HIS A 268 6.64 20.16 -7.59
C HIS A 268 6.90 20.02 -6.09
N THR A 269 8.17 19.89 -5.70
CA THR A 269 8.53 19.88 -4.28
C THR A 269 9.59 20.91 -3.95
N ILE A 270 9.39 21.64 -2.85
CA ILE A 270 10.36 22.60 -2.32
C ILE A 270 10.99 22.12 -1.01
N GLY A 271 12.14 22.69 -0.67
CA GLY A 271 12.78 22.50 0.63
C GLY A 271 14.01 21.60 0.61
N LYS A 272 14.73 21.61 1.74
CA LYS A 272 15.95 20.80 1.90
C LYS A 272 15.58 19.32 1.91
N GLU A 273 16.27 18.52 1.10
CA GLU A 273 16.00 17.07 0.95
C GLU A 273 14.61 16.72 0.40
N ALA A 274 13.97 17.65 -0.32
CA ALA A 274 12.72 17.41 -1.02
C ALA A 274 12.84 16.27 -2.06
N LYS A 275 11.78 15.48 -2.19
CA LYS A 275 11.73 14.29 -3.05
C LYS A 275 10.42 14.26 -3.82
N ALA A 276 10.54 14.38 -5.14
CA ALA A 276 9.42 14.28 -6.08
C ALA A 276 9.56 13.00 -6.91
N GLY A 277 8.48 12.24 -7.04
CA GLY A 277 8.41 11.12 -7.97
C GLY A 277 7.03 10.94 -8.59
N GLY A 278 6.96 10.58 -9.87
CA GLY A 278 5.69 10.43 -10.58
C GLY A 278 4.70 9.47 -9.93
N ILE A 279 5.18 8.44 -9.24
CA ILE A 279 4.36 7.50 -8.44
C ILE A 279 4.53 7.74 -6.95
N THR A 280 5.78 7.78 -6.46
CA THR A 280 6.09 8.08 -5.06
C THR A 280 7.30 8.98 -4.87
N GLY A 281 7.23 9.90 -3.90
CA GLY A 281 8.37 10.74 -3.53
C GLY A 281 9.48 9.93 -2.89
N SER A 282 9.14 9.01 -1.98
CA SER A 282 10.10 8.10 -1.35
C SER A 282 9.52 6.71 -1.21
N SER A 283 10.32 5.69 -1.51
CA SER A 283 9.96 4.29 -1.26
C SER A 283 10.98 3.63 -0.33
N LEU A 284 10.47 3.11 0.79
CA LEU A 284 11.21 2.49 1.88
C LEU A 284 10.73 1.05 2.02
N THR A 285 11.22 0.19 1.13
CA THR A 285 11.01 -1.25 1.22
C THR A 285 12.35 -1.97 1.38
N THR A 286 12.33 -3.07 2.14
CA THR A 286 13.47 -3.99 2.25
C THR A 286 13.08 -5.32 1.60
N LYS A 287 14.06 -6.10 1.13
CA LYS A 287 13.82 -7.45 0.58
C LYS A 287 13.05 -8.35 1.55
N LYS A 288 13.16 -8.11 2.86
CA LYS A 288 12.51 -8.91 3.90
C LYS A 288 11.11 -8.42 4.28
N SER A 289 10.84 -7.13 4.14
CA SER A 289 9.57 -6.53 4.56
C SER A 289 8.49 -6.64 3.48
N GLY A 290 8.88 -6.86 2.22
CA GLY A 290 7.97 -6.81 1.06
C GLY A 290 7.75 -5.37 0.56
N GLY A 291 6.90 -5.24 -0.45
CA GLY A 291 6.61 -3.98 -1.14
C GLY A 291 7.18 -3.96 -2.56
N LYS A 292 6.46 -3.35 -3.49
CA LYS A 292 6.80 -3.38 -4.92
C LYS A 292 6.17 -2.19 -5.64
N ILE A 293 6.90 -1.63 -6.60
CA ILE A 293 6.35 -0.69 -7.58
C ILE A 293 6.47 -1.38 -8.94
N GLU A 294 5.34 -1.67 -9.57
CA GLU A 294 5.30 -2.47 -10.79
C GLU A 294 4.23 -1.98 -11.77
N ASN A 295 4.54 -2.08 -13.07
CA ASN A 295 3.64 -1.77 -14.18
C ASN A 295 3.04 -0.35 -14.11
N CYS A 296 3.76 0.60 -13.52
CA CYS A 296 3.25 1.96 -13.35
C CYS A 296 3.62 2.83 -14.56
N ASN A 297 2.69 3.70 -14.98
CA ASN A 297 2.90 4.62 -16.10
C ASN A 297 2.75 6.07 -15.64
N VAL A 298 3.73 6.91 -16.00
CA VAL A 298 3.74 8.32 -15.64
C VAL A 298 3.87 9.17 -16.90
N ASN A 299 2.97 10.13 -17.07
CA ASN A 299 3.08 11.20 -18.05
C ASN A 299 3.06 12.56 -17.35
N ALA A 300 4.22 13.07 -16.97
CA ALA A 300 4.28 14.21 -16.05
C ALA A 300 5.51 15.11 -16.16
N THR A 301 5.36 16.33 -15.66
CA THR A 301 6.47 17.21 -15.29
C THR A 301 6.77 17.00 -13.80
N VAL A 302 7.97 16.52 -13.47
CA VAL A 302 8.39 16.26 -12.10
C VAL A 302 9.56 17.18 -11.75
N THR A 303 9.35 18.12 -10.83
CA THR A 303 10.36 19.08 -10.41
C THR A 303 10.60 19.04 -8.90
N SER A 304 11.85 19.27 -8.47
CA SER A 304 12.21 19.32 -7.06
C SER A 304 13.40 20.24 -6.81
N ASP A 305 13.35 21.02 -5.73
CA ASP A 305 14.48 21.79 -5.21
C ASP A 305 15.64 20.90 -4.73
N HIS A 306 15.48 19.59 -4.70
CA HIS A 306 16.52 18.66 -4.29
C HIS A 306 16.57 17.41 -5.17
N THR A 307 15.71 16.41 -4.94
CA THR A 307 15.71 15.14 -5.67
C THR A 307 14.43 14.97 -6.48
N ALA A 308 14.56 14.69 -7.78
CA ALA A 308 13.43 14.36 -8.65
C ALA A 308 13.70 13.06 -9.43
N GLY A 309 12.72 12.16 -9.46
CA GLY A 309 12.74 10.97 -10.31
C GLY A 309 11.45 10.82 -11.10
N GLY A 310 11.51 10.32 -12.33
CA GLY A 310 10.30 10.18 -13.15
C GLY A 310 9.23 9.26 -12.53
N ILE A 311 9.63 8.17 -11.86
CA ILE A 311 8.73 7.26 -11.13
C ILE A 311 8.89 7.42 -9.62
N VAL A 312 10.12 7.38 -9.11
CA VAL A 312 10.42 7.44 -7.68
C VAL A 312 11.47 8.51 -7.39
N GLY A 313 11.21 9.39 -6.43
CA GLY A 313 12.20 10.39 -5.99
C GLY A 313 13.41 9.75 -5.32
N ALA A 314 13.23 9.09 -4.19
CA ALA A 314 14.26 8.26 -3.55
C ALA A 314 13.79 6.81 -3.36
N LEU A 315 14.63 5.88 -3.79
CA LEU A 315 14.38 4.44 -3.69
C LEU A 315 15.39 3.82 -2.72
N HIS A 316 14.94 2.99 -1.79
CA HIS A 316 15.85 2.23 -0.93
C HIS A 316 16.66 1.19 -1.73
N GLU A 317 17.91 0.94 -1.34
CA GLU A 317 18.92 0.14 -2.05
C GLU A 317 18.44 -1.27 -2.44
N GLU A 318 17.60 -1.84 -1.59
CA GLU A 318 17.08 -3.18 -1.74
C GLU A 318 15.85 -3.28 -2.66
N GLU A 319 15.23 -2.16 -3.02
CA GLU A 319 14.02 -2.10 -3.82
C GLU A 319 14.34 -2.02 -5.33
N ASN A 320 13.43 -2.58 -6.12
CA ASN A 320 13.44 -2.48 -7.57
C ASN A 320 12.07 -2.02 -8.07
N ILE A 321 12.09 -1.31 -9.20
CA ILE A 321 10.91 -0.90 -9.94
C ILE A 321 10.82 -1.81 -11.16
N PHE A 322 9.66 -2.41 -11.38
CA PHE A 322 9.46 -3.37 -12.47
C PHE A 322 8.52 -2.78 -13.52
N ASN A 323 8.86 -2.96 -14.80
CA ASN A 323 7.98 -2.68 -15.95
C ASN A 323 7.28 -1.30 -15.92
N SER A 324 7.91 -0.29 -15.32
CA SER A 324 7.31 1.03 -15.18
C SER A 324 7.91 2.00 -16.18
N THR A 325 7.09 2.93 -16.67
CA THR A 325 7.46 3.84 -17.76
C THR A 325 7.18 5.29 -17.39
N PHE A 326 8.10 6.17 -17.78
CA PHE A 326 7.99 7.61 -17.58
C PHE A 326 8.09 8.33 -18.92
N THR A 327 7.16 9.23 -19.17
CA THR A 327 7.15 10.20 -20.27
C THR A 327 6.99 11.60 -19.69
N GLY A 328 7.77 12.56 -20.16
CA GLY A 328 7.72 13.95 -19.70
C GLY A 328 9.10 14.48 -19.30
N THR A 329 9.14 15.40 -18.34
CA THR A 329 10.38 16.08 -17.93
C THR A 329 10.66 15.90 -16.45
N VAL A 330 11.92 15.69 -16.09
CA VAL A 330 12.41 15.63 -14.71
C VAL A 330 13.44 16.75 -14.51
N ASP A 331 13.30 17.53 -13.44
CA ASP A 331 14.26 18.58 -13.03
C ASP A 331 14.46 18.54 -11.51
N GLY A 332 15.55 17.90 -11.07
CA GLY A 332 15.97 17.86 -9.67
C GLY A 332 17.26 18.64 -9.48
N LYS A 333 17.29 19.61 -8.56
CA LYS A 333 18.44 20.54 -8.41
C LYS A 333 19.71 19.91 -7.84
N VAL A 334 19.59 18.82 -7.10
CA VAL A 334 20.72 18.09 -6.50
C VAL A 334 20.87 16.70 -7.12
N HIS A 335 19.77 15.96 -7.21
CA HIS A 335 19.73 14.63 -7.82
C HIS A 335 18.57 14.53 -8.80
N GLN A 336 18.83 13.96 -9.97
CA GLN A 336 17.83 13.72 -10.99
C GLN A 336 18.03 12.37 -11.67
N GLY A 337 16.93 11.71 -12.03
CA GLY A 337 16.98 10.56 -12.90
C GLY A 337 15.64 10.28 -13.57
N ASN A 338 15.71 9.75 -14.79
CA ASN A 338 14.51 9.54 -15.62
C ASN A 338 13.48 8.58 -14.98
N ILE A 339 13.93 7.66 -14.13
CA ILE A 339 13.05 6.72 -13.40
C ILE A 339 13.22 6.92 -11.89
N ILE A 340 14.45 6.85 -11.38
CA ILE A 340 14.78 7.00 -9.96
C ILE A 340 15.65 8.25 -9.79
N GLY A 341 15.29 9.15 -8.87
CA GLY A 341 16.08 10.35 -8.59
C GLY A 341 17.38 10.02 -7.84
N ILE A 342 17.28 9.23 -6.78
CA ILE A 342 18.41 8.65 -6.05
C ILE A 342 18.08 7.27 -5.51
N LYS A 343 19.07 6.38 -5.43
CA LYS A 343 18.98 5.09 -4.75
C LYS A 343 19.87 5.12 -3.51
N ASN A 344 19.30 4.88 -2.33
CA ASN A 344 19.90 5.10 -1.00
C ASN A 344 20.02 3.85 -0.17
#